data_AF-K0TQ92-F1
#
_entry.id   AF-K0TQ92-F1
#
_cell.length_a   1.000
_cell.length_b   1.000
_cell.length_c   1.000
_cell.angle_alpha   90.00
_cell.angle_beta   90.00
_cell.angle_gamma   90.00
#
_symmetry.space_group_name_H-M   'P 1'
#
loop_
_entity.id
_entity.type
_entity.pdbx_description
1 polymer ?
#
loop_
_entity_poly.entity_id
_entity_poly.type
_entity_poly.pdbx_seq_one_letter_code
_entity_poly.pdbx_strand_id
1 'polypeptide(L)' 'MFVTLKPTPWLDGKHTIFGRIYSGMGVIQRMGLVGTDSDDRPKTEVKIHRAYATRGPPNPNDAGKLTQNLTKKIAAG' A
#
# COMPACT_ATOMS: atom_id res chain seq x y z
N MET A 1 -11.56 -1.64 -4.32
CA MET A 1 -10.17 -1.45 -4.79
C MET A 1 -9.31 -2.52 -4.16
N PHE A 2 -8.46 -3.19 -4.94
CA PHE A 2 -7.52 -4.18 -4.42
C PHE A 2 -6.16 -4.02 -5.10
N VAL A 3 -5.15 -4.66 -4.50
CA VAL A 3 -3.79 -4.73 -5.02
C VAL A 3 -3.42 -6.20 -5.13
N THR A 4 -2.87 -6.61 -6.26
CA THR A 4 -2.46 -8.01 -6.48
C THR A 4 -1.06 -8.25 -5.89
N LEU A 5 -0.91 -9.37 -5.20
CA LEU A 5 0.40 -9.81 -4.67
C LEU A 5 1.17 -10.70 -5.65
N LYS A 6 0.45 -11.27 -6.63
CA LYS A 6 0.95 -12.17 -7.67
C LYS A 6 0.21 -11.90 -8.98
N PRO A 7 0.73 -12.35 -10.13
CA PRO A 7 -0.01 -12.28 -11.39
C PRO A 7 -1.37 -12.99 -11.29
N THR A 8 -2.44 -12.32 -11.73
CA THR A 8 -3.81 -12.85 -11.71
C THR A 8 -4.50 -12.60 -13.06
N PRO A 9 -4.10 -13.31 -14.15
CA PRO A 9 -4.60 -13.03 -15.51
C PRO A 9 -6.12 -13.18 -15.68
N TRP A 10 -6.76 -13.99 -14.83
CA TRP A 10 -8.21 -14.21 -14.87
C TRP A 10 -9.05 -12.98 -14.46
N LEU A 11 -8.41 -11.92 -13.95
CA LEU A 11 -9.06 -10.64 -13.64
C LEU A 11 -9.07 -9.67 -14.83
N ASP A 12 -8.30 -9.95 -15.88
CA ASP A 12 -8.20 -9.10 -17.06
C ASP A 12 -9.58 -8.97 -17.74
N GLY A 13 -9.96 -7.73 -18.08
CA GLY A 13 -11.28 -7.42 -18.63
C GLY A 13 -12.45 -7.45 -17.63
N LYS A 14 -12.26 -8.00 -16.42
CA LYS A 14 -13.26 -7.99 -15.33
C LYS A 14 -13.04 -6.88 -14.32
N HIS A 15 -11.79 -6.44 -14.16
CA HIS A 15 -11.41 -5.38 -13.25
C HIS A 15 -10.50 -4.38 -13.95
N THR A 16 -10.91 -3.11 -13.99
CA THR A 16 -10.12 -2.04 -14.61
C THR A 16 -8.88 -1.73 -13.78
N ILE A 17 -7.72 -1.74 -14.43
CA ILE A 17 -6.43 -1.39 -13.81
C ILE A 17 -6.26 0.13 -13.89
N PHE A 18 -6.22 0.80 -12.73
CA PHE A 18 -6.07 2.26 -12.64
C PHE A 18 -4.64 2.74 -12.31
N GLY A 19 -3.74 1.81 -11.97
CA GLY A 19 -2.37 2.14 -11.59
C GLY A 19 -1.58 0.94 -11.12
N ARG A 20 -0.29 1.16 -10.83
CA ARG A 20 0.64 0.15 -10.30
C ARG A 20 1.42 0.71 -9.12
N ILE A 21 1.88 -0.16 -8.25
CA ILE A 21 2.80 0.22 -7.16
C ILE A 21 4.14 0.59 -7.78
N TYR A 22 4.58 1.82 -7.53
CA TYR A 22 5.89 2.30 -7.96
C TYR A 22 6.99 2.00 -6.93
N SER A 23 6.69 2.16 -5.63
CA SER A 23 7.61 1.94 -4.52
C SER A 23 6.88 1.34 -3.31
N GLY A 24 7.62 0.67 -2.43
CA GLY A 24 7.07 0.09 -1.20
C GLY A 24 6.48 -1.32 -1.36
N MET A 25 6.76 -2.04 -2.45
CA MET A 25 6.25 -3.41 -2.66
C MET A 25 6.61 -4.37 -1.51
N GLY A 26 7.75 -4.18 -0.84
CA GLY A 26 8.10 -4.97 0.35
C GLY A 26 7.20 -4.74 1.58
N VAL A 27 6.54 -3.58 1.69
CA VAL A 27 5.50 -3.37 2.71
C VAL A 27 4.23 -4.14 2.32
N ILE A 28 3.86 -4.08 1.04
CA ILE A 28 2.69 -4.77 0.48
C ILE A 28 2.82 -6.29 0.66
N GLN A 29 4.00 -6.85 0.37
CA GLN A 29 4.28 -8.26 0.59
C GLN A 29 4.18 -8.66 2.07
N ARG A 30 4.69 -7.83 2.99
CA ARG A 30 4.57 -8.07 4.44
C ARG A 30 3.12 -8.04 4.92
N MET A 31 2.29 -7.13 4.38
CA MET A 31 0.85 -7.14 4.68
C MET A 31 0.18 -8.44 4.22
N GLY A 32 0.61 -9.01 3.10
CA GLY A 32 0.15 -10.32 2.61
C GLY A 32 0.57 -11.53 3.45
N LEU A 33 1.44 -11.35 4.44
CA LEU A 33 1.85 -12.40 5.39
C LEU A 33 1.11 -12.30 6.73
N VAL A 34 0.26 -11.28 6.92
CA VAL A 34 -0.58 -11.16 8.12
C VAL A 34 -1.57 -12.32 8.11
N GLY A 35 -1.61 -13.09 9.20
CA GLY A 35 -2.53 -14.22 9.31
C GLY A 35 -3.98 -13.76 9.23
N THR A 36 -4.80 -14.50 8.49
CA THR A 36 -6.23 -14.24 8.35
C THR A 36 -7.08 -15.22 9.15
N ASP A 37 -8.30 -14.83 9.48
CA ASP A 37 -9.32 -15.70 10.09
C ASP A 37 -10.09 -16.51 9.02
N SER A 38 -11.15 -17.20 9.43
CA SER A 38 -11.98 -18.01 8.53
C SER A 38 -12.72 -17.20 7.45
N ASP A 39 -12.88 -15.90 7.66
CA ASP A 39 -13.57 -14.99 6.74
C ASP A 39 -12.56 -14.21 5.87
N ASP A 40 -11.31 -14.66 5.82
CA ASP A 40 -10.17 -14.02 5.15
C ASP A 40 -9.88 -12.59 5.66
N ARG A 41 -10.30 -12.27 6.88
CA ARG A 41 -10.01 -10.98 7.51
C ARG A 41 -8.68 -11.05 8.25
N PRO A 42 -7.83 -10.02 8.18
CA PRO A 42 -6.56 -10.03 8.87
C PRO A 42 -6.77 -10.02 10.39
N LYS A 43 -6.12 -10.93 11.10
CA LYS A 43 -6.16 -11.04 12.58
C LYS A 43 -5.58 -9.82 13.27
N THR A 44 -4.71 -9.09 12.58
CA THR A 44 -4.14 -7.82 13.04
C THR A 44 -4.65 -6.71 12.14
N GLU A 45 -5.11 -5.61 12.72
CA GLU A 45 -5.66 -4.49 11.95
C GLU A 45 -4.60 -3.90 11.00
N VAL A 46 -4.97 -3.79 9.72
CA VAL A 46 -4.17 -3.13 8.68
C VAL A 46 -4.96 -1.94 8.16
N LYS A 47 -4.52 -0.73 8.49
CA LYS A 47 -5.26 0.51 8.21
C LYS A 47 -4.41 1.57 7.53
N ILE A 48 -5.00 2.27 6.57
CA ILE A 48 -4.42 3.46 5.97
C ILE A 48 -4.72 4.65 6.89
N HIS A 49 -3.70 5.18 7.55
CA HIS A 49 -3.86 6.35 8.41
C HIS A 49 -3.89 7.67 7.65
N ARG A 50 -3.11 7.78 6.56
CA ARG A 50 -2.99 8.99 5.74
C ARG A 50 -2.72 8.62 4.29
N ALA A 51 -3.27 9.41 3.37
CA ALA A 51 -3.01 9.31 1.94
C ALA A 51 -2.85 10.71 1.35
N TYR A 52 -1.93 10.88 0.40
CA TYR A 52 -1.61 12.16 -0.22
C TYR A 52 -1.61 11.99 -1.73
N ALA A 53 -2.36 12.84 -2.43
CA ALA A 53 -2.28 12.94 -3.89
C ALA A 53 -1.13 13.88 -4.26
N THR A 54 -0.11 13.37 -4.94
CA THR A 54 0.97 14.19 -5.51
C THR A 54 0.67 14.50 -6.98
N ARG A 55 1.12 15.66 -7.46
CA ARG A 55 1.05 16.02 -8.89
C ARG A 55 2.37 15.65 -9.55
N GLY A 56 2.29 15.10 -10.76
CA GLY A 56 3.46 14.73 -11.55
C GLY A 56 3.84 13.25 -11.45
N PRO A 57 4.84 12.81 -12.21
CA PRO A 57 5.30 11.43 -12.18
C PRO A 57 5.83 11.06 -10.79
N PRO A 58 5.75 9.78 -10.37
CA PRO A 58 6.27 9.34 -9.09
C PRO A 58 7.75 9.73 -8.94
N ASN A 59 8.06 10.57 -7.95
CA ASN A 59 9.44 10.91 -7.62
C ASN A 59 9.95 9.95 -6.54
N PRO A 60 11.06 9.23 -6.75
CA PRO A 60 11.67 8.36 -5.74
C PRO A 60 11.91 9.05 -4.38
N ASN A 61 12.16 10.36 -4.41
CA ASN A 61 12.42 11.16 -3.21
C ASN A 61 11.16 11.51 -2.41
N ASP A 62 9.95 11.37 -2.98
CA ASP A 62 8.70 11.66 -2.27
C ASP A 62 8.42 10.65 -1.17
N ALA A 63 8.82 9.39 -1.37
CA ALA A 63 8.69 8.33 -0.36
C ALA A 63 9.53 8.63 0.90
N GLY A 64 10.73 9.21 0.72
CA GLY A 64 11.62 9.62 1.82
C GLY A 64 11.08 10.85 2.58
N LYS A 65 10.45 11.79 1.88
CA LYS A 65 9.84 12.97 2.51
C LYS A 65 8.62 12.62 3.34
N LEU A 66 7.76 11.71 2.87
CA LEU A 66 6.57 11.26 3.60
C LEU A 66 6.94 10.51 4.89
N THR A 67 7.96 9.64 4.83
CA THR A 67 8.44 8.90 6.00
C THR A 67 9.08 9.84 7.03
N GLN A 68 9.95 10.77 6.65
CA GLN A 68 10.51 11.77 7.57
C GLN A 68 9.44 12.65 8.22
N ASN A 69 8.42 13.06 7.45
CA ASN A 69 7.32 13.86 7.99
C ASN A 69 6.43 13.05 8.95
N LEU A 70 6.26 11.73 8.75
CA LEU A 70 5.57 10.86 9.71
C LEU A 70 6.39 10.70 10.99
N THR A 71 7.69 10.41 10.91
CA THR A 71 8.56 10.21 12.07
C THR A 71 8.66 11.48 12.92
N LYS A 72 8.82 12.65 12.30
CA LYS A 72 8.81 13.94 13.02
C LYS A 72 7.48 14.22 13.72
N LYS A 73 6.35 13.77 13.15
CA LYS A 73 5.02 14.00 13.73
C LYS A 73 4.66 13.00 14.84
N ILE A 74 5.33 11.84 14.88
CA ILE A 74 5.24 10.87 15.98
C ILE A 74 6.18 11.27 17.13
N ALA A 75 7.35 11.84 16.84
CA ALA A 75 8.30 12.29 17.86
C ALA A 75 7.90 13.62 18.56
N ALA A 76 6.88 14.32 18.06
CA ALA A 76 6.42 15.62 18.56
C ALA A 76 5.10 15.54 19.36
N GLY A 77 4.63 14.34 19.70
CA GLY A 77 3.49 14.08 20.56
C GLY A 77 3.82 12.97 21.55
#